data_AF-A0A835NFP9-F1
#
_entry.id   AF-A0A835NFP9-F1
#
_cell.length_a   1.000
_cell.length_b   1.000
_cell.length_c   1.000
_cell.angle_alpha   90.00
_cell.angle_beta   90.00
_cell.angle_gamma   90.00
#
_symmetry.space_group_name_H-M   'P 1'
#
loop_
_entity.id
_entity.type
_entity.pdbx_description
1 polymer ?
#
loop_
_entity_poly.entity_id
_entity_poly.type
_entity_poly.pdbx_seq_one_letter_code
_entity_poly.pdbx_strand_id
1 'polypeptide(L)'
;MEFSCFFNFTSPWGTVLSPNYPGPYGSSLHCVWLIVASAESRVHLAFNDFDVEPQFDFLAVKDGAAAEAPLLGSFSGSRVPPGITSSGPVARLEFQSDHSMERRGFNITFTTFRHNECPDPGVPVNGKRFGDSLQLGSSVSFLCDEGFIRTHGAETVTCVLQEGSVVWDNAVLRCEAPCGGHLTSPSGTILSPGWPGFYKDSLSCAWVIEAQPGYPIKITFDRCSPPNPLGLGGFWGFQALCGGYIRGSSGTILSPGFPDFYPNNLNCTWTIETSHGKGVFFTFHTFHLENGHDYLLITENSSFAQPLQQLTGSQLPAPLSAGLFGNFSAQIRFISDFSMSYEGFNITFSVLSCQFSTQGRTEIPIFPVELGLAPSLTGRAVAIDAAETWLPDHPFPGLEMERQQKPHPNQSILSGLQQRDNDKSPP
;
A
#
# COMPACT_ATOMS: atom_id res chain seq x y z
N MET A 1 0.41 -22.59 -34.57
CA MET A 1 1.81 -22.29 -34.93
C MET A 1 2.66 -23.28 -34.16
N GLU A 2 3.38 -24.14 -34.88
CA GLU A 2 4.33 -25.11 -34.30
C GLU A 2 5.53 -24.32 -33.74
N PHE A 3 5.72 -24.35 -32.42
CA PHE A 3 6.92 -23.76 -31.83
C PHE A 3 8.11 -24.68 -32.13
N SER A 4 9.04 -24.20 -32.96
CA SER A 4 10.27 -24.94 -33.27
C SER A 4 11.22 -24.87 -32.08
N CYS A 5 11.58 -26.03 -31.54
CA CYS A 5 12.62 -26.17 -30.51
C CYS A 5 14.04 -25.89 -31.00
N PHE A 6 14.19 -25.56 -32.28
CA PHE A 6 15.45 -25.15 -32.88
C PHE A 6 15.24 -23.83 -33.63
N PHE A 7 15.91 -22.78 -33.18
CA PHE A 7 15.81 -21.47 -33.83
C PHE A 7 17.06 -20.63 -33.63
N ASN A 8 17.41 -19.87 -34.68
CA ASN A 8 18.51 -18.92 -34.66
C ASN A 8 17.94 -17.50 -34.67
N PHE A 9 18.15 -16.75 -33.61
CA PHE A 9 17.81 -15.35 -33.51
C PHE A 9 18.94 -14.49 -34.04
N THR A 10 18.64 -13.63 -35.01
CA THR A 10 19.56 -12.61 -35.55
C THR A 10 19.09 -11.18 -35.30
N SER A 11 17.88 -11.03 -34.74
CA SER A 11 17.35 -9.74 -34.29
C SER A 11 18.18 -9.22 -33.10
N PRO A 12 18.38 -7.89 -32.97
CA PRO A 12 19.12 -7.32 -31.84
C PRO A 12 18.43 -7.47 -30.48
N TRP A 13 17.15 -7.85 -30.47
CA TRP A 13 16.38 -8.16 -29.29
C TRP A 13 15.30 -9.21 -29.61
N GLY A 14 14.81 -9.88 -28.59
CA GLY A 14 13.72 -10.85 -28.73
C GLY A 14 13.44 -11.62 -27.45
N THR A 15 12.63 -12.66 -27.57
CA THR A 15 12.20 -13.50 -26.45
C THR A 15 12.38 -14.97 -26.81
N VAL A 16 12.97 -15.72 -25.89
CA VAL A 16 13.02 -17.19 -25.91
C VAL A 16 12.03 -17.70 -24.87
N LEU A 17 11.05 -18.46 -25.34
CA LEU A 17 10.06 -19.10 -24.49
C LEU A 17 10.28 -20.60 -24.52
N SER A 18 10.08 -21.28 -23.39
CA SER A 18 9.93 -22.73 -23.40
C SER A 18 8.72 -23.13 -24.25
N PRO A 19 8.71 -24.34 -24.86
CA PRO A 19 7.55 -24.82 -25.59
C PRO A 19 6.28 -24.77 -24.74
N ASN A 20 5.16 -24.34 -25.34
CA ASN A 20 3.84 -24.19 -24.71
C ASN A 20 3.71 -23.13 -23.61
N TYR A 21 4.75 -22.34 -23.29
CA TYR A 21 4.66 -21.25 -22.31
C TYR A 21 3.48 -20.30 -22.63
N PRO A 22 2.65 -19.90 -21.64
CA PRO A 22 2.80 -20.09 -20.18
C PRO A 22 2.25 -21.42 -19.62
N GLY A 23 1.78 -22.32 -20.49
CA GLY A 23 1.45 -23.69 -20.11
C GLY A 23 2.70 -24.55 -19.88
N PRO A 24 2.54 -25.80 -19.38
CA PRO A 24 3.67 -26.66 -19.10
C PRO A 24 4.42 -27.06 -20.37
N TYR A 25 5.75 -27.14 -20.29
CA TYR A 25 6.56 -27.67 -21.38
C TYR A 25 6.30 -29.17 -21.59
N GLY A 26 6.85 -29.76 -22.65
CA GLY A 26 6.73 -31.21 -22.91
C GLY A 26 7.85 -32.03 -22.27
N SER A 27 7.61 -33.32 -22.03
CA SER A 27 8.64 -34.27 -21.61
C SER A 27 9.59 -34.65 -22.76
N SER A 28 10.80 -35.09 -22.42
CA SER A 28 11.85 -35.60 -23.32
C SER A 28 12.24 -34.61 -24.42
N LEU A 29 12.22 -33.32 -24.08
CA LEU A 29 12.62 -32.27 -25.00
C LEU A 29 14.14 -32.14 -25.05
N HIS A 30 14.63 -31.79 -26.23
CA HIS A 30 15.99 -31.32 -26.44
C HIS A 30 15.94 -30.13 -27.38
N CYS A 31 15.83 -28.93 -26.82
CA CYS A 31 15.64 -27.68 -27.54
C CYS A 31 16.92 -26.85 -27.51
N VAL A 32 17.26 -26.23 -28.63
CA VAL A 32 18.48 -25.45 -28.80
C VAL A 32 18.17 -24.14 -29.51
N TRP A 33 18.53 -23.04 -28.87
CA TRP A 33 18.42 -21.71 -29.46
C TRP A 33 19.79 -21.06 -29.56
N LEU A 34 20.07 -20.44 -30.70
CA LEU A 34 21.26 -19.63 -30.90
C LEU A 34 20.85 -18.16 -31.06
N ILE A 35 21.45 -17.29 -30.28
CA ILE A 35 21.31 -15.84 -30.43
C ILE A 35 22.61 -15.33 -31.03
N VAL A 36 22.53 -14.75 -32.23
CA VAL A 36 23.66 -14.32 -33.03
C VAL A 36 23.58 -12.80 -33.21
N ALA A 37 24.42 -12.08 -32.49
CA ALA A 37 24.59 -10.64 -32.59
C ALA A 37 25.58 -10.26 -33.71
N SER A 38 25.67 -8.96 -34.01
CA SER A 38 26.70 -8.43 -34.90
C SER A 38 28.10 -8.59 -34.30
N ALA A 39 29.13 -8.53 -35.15
CA ALA A 39 30.52 -8.46 -34.69
C ALA A 39 30.70 -7.30 -33.70
N GLU A 40 31.58 -7.50 -32.71
CA GLU A 40 31.86 -6.55 -31.61
C GLU A 40 30.66 -6.25 -30.69
N SER A 41 29.62 -7.09 -30.71
CA SER A 41 28.50 -7.03 -29.77
C SER A 41 28.53 -8.19 -28.78
N ARG A 42 27.74 -8.06 -27.72
CA ARG A 42 27.49 -9.07 -26.70
C ARG A 42 25.99 -9.29 -26.54
N VAL A 43 25.62 -10.43 -25.96
CA VAL A 43 24.23 -10.82 -25.71
C VAL A 43 23.98 -10.78 -24.22
N HIS A 44 22.98 -10.01 -23.80
CA HIS A 44 22.45 -10.05 -22.44
C HIS A 44 21.15 -10.84 -22.42
N LEU A 45 21.00 -11.72 -21.44
CA LEU A 45 19.82 -12.54 -21.17
C LEU A 45 19.21 -12.10 -19.85
N ALA A 46 17.94 -11.69 -19.88
CA ALA A 46 17.14 -11.37 -18.70
C ALA A 46 16.05 -12.43 -18.52
N PHE A 47 16.04 -13.07 -17.35
CA PHE A 47 15.06 -14.10 -16.99
C PHE A 47 13.85 -13.42 -16.35
N ASN A 48 12.70 -13.49 -17.02
CA ASN A 48 11.46 -12.86 -16.57
C ASN A 48 10.60 -13.82 -15.72
N ASP A 49 10.60 -15.10 -16.10
CA ASP A 49 9.91 -16.19 -15.40
C ASP A 49 10.70 -17.48 -15.56
N PHE A 50 10.71 -18.32 -14.52
CA PHE A 50 11.48 -19.55 -14.49
C PHE A 50 10.89 -20.57 -13.51
N ASP A 51 10.44 -21.69 -14.03
CA ASP A 51 9.85 -22.81 -13.31
C ASP A 51 10.13 -24.09 -14.10
N VAL A 52 11.28 -24.70 -13.81
CA VAL A 52 11.79 -25.93 -14.46
C VAL A 52 11.92 -27.00 -13.39
N GLU A 53 11.66 -28.27 -13.71
CA GLU A 53 11.75 -29.33 -12.71
C GLU A 53 13.14 -29.37 -12.05
N PRO A 54 13.24 -29.30 -10.72
CA PRO A 54 14.53 -29.37 -10.04
C PRO A 54 15.15 -30.76 -10.20
N GLN A 55 16.47 -30.82 -10.38
CA GLN A 55 17.31 -32.03 -10.43
C GLN A 55 17.22 -32.89 -11.70
N PHE A 56 16.17 -32.79 -12.50
CA PHE A 56 15.97 -33.63 -13.70
C PHE A 56 15.98 -32.84 -15.00
N ASP A 57 15.43 -31.61 -14.98
CA ASP A 57 15.34 -30.74 -16.15
C ASP A 57 16.28 -29.54 -16.02
N PHE A 58 16.92 -29.16 -17.12
CA PHE A 58 17.94 -28.11 -17.08
C PHE A 58 17.93 -27.21 -18.31
N LEU A 59 18.07 -25.91 -18.06
CA LEU A 59 18.44 -24.92 -19.06
C LEU A 59 19.91 -24.56 -18.90
N ALA A 60 20.73 -24.90 -19.89
CA ALA A 60 22.13 -24.53 -19.97
C ALA A 60 22.33 -23.31 -20.89
N VAL A 61 23.08 -22.32 -20.43
CA VAL A 61 23.49 -21.14 -21.20
C VAL A 61 24.99 -21.21 -21.44
N LYS A 62 25.41 -21.14 -22.71
CA LYS A 62 26.81 -21.30 -23.14
C LYS A 62 27.30 -20.08 -23.93
N ASP A 63 28.58 -19.76 -23.76
CA ASP A 63 29.26 -18.61 -24.36
C ASP A 63 29.87 -18.94 -25.73
N GLY A 64 29.01 -19.01 -26.74
CA GLY A 64 29.41 -19.29 -28.12
C GLY A 64 28.41 -20.18 -28.85
N ALA A 65 28.71 -20.50 -30.12
CA ALA A 65 27.82 -21.26 -30.99
C ALA A 65 27.90 -22.79 -30.79
N ALA A 66 29.06 -23.28 -30.32
CA ALA A 66 29.36 -24.71 -30.23
C ALA A 66 28.66 -25.38 -29.03
N ALA A 67 28.36 -26.67 -29.15
CA ALA A 67 27.83 -27.45 -28.03
C ALA A 67 28.80 -27.54 -26.84
N GLU A 68 30.11 -27.54 -27.11
CA GLU A 68 31.17 -27.58 -26.09
C GLU A 68 31.63 -26.18 -25.65
N ALA A 69 30.89 -25.13 -26.00
CA ALA A 69 31.24 -23.76 -25.59
C ALA A 69 31.20 -23.63 -24.04
N PRO A 70 32.02 -22.73 -23.46
CA PRO A 70 32.06 -22.52 -22.01
C PRO A 70 30.67 -22.29 -21.41
N LEU A 71 30.36 -22.97 -20.31
CA LEU A 71 29.08 -22.83 -19.63
C LEU A 71 29.06 -21.54 -18.81
N LEU A 72 28.11 -20.64 -19.12
CA LEU A 72 27.84 -19.43 -18.33
C LEU A 72 26.94 -19.74 -17.14
N GLY A 73 26.04 -20.73 -17.27
CA GLY A 73 25.21 -21.21 -16.18
C GLY A 73 24.32 -22.38 -16.57
N SER A 74 23.90 -23.16 -15.58
CA SER A 74 22.89 -24.22 -15.70
C SER A 74 21.85 -24.04 -14.61
N PHE A 75 20.58 -24.04 -15.00
CA PHE A 75 19.47 -23.63 -14.14
C PHE A 75 18.34 -24.66 -14.12
N SER A 76 17.78 -24.87 -12.92
CA SER A 76 16.64 -25.76 -12.63
C SER A 76 15.89 -25.23 -11.40
N GLY A 77 14.65 -25.68 -11.17
CA GLY A 77 13.79 -25.21 -10.07
C GLY A 77 12.97 -23.97 -10.45
N SER A 78 12.38 -23.32 -9.43
CA SER A 78 11.46 -22.19 -9.59
C SER A 78 12.04 -20.82 -9.21
N ARG A 79 13.35 -20.76 -8.90
CA ARG A 79 14.02 -19.50 -8.59
C ARG A 79 14.52 -18.86 -9.88
N VAL A 80 14.03 -17.66 -10.19
CA VAL A 80 14.47 -16.87 -11.34
C VAL A 80 15.99 -16.60 -11.26
N PRO A 81 16.78 -17.03 -12.27
CA PRO A 81 18.22 -16.77 -12.33
C PRO A 81 18.55 -15.27 -12.48
N PRO A 82 19.75 -14.83 -12.04
CA PRO A 82 20.24 -13.50 -12.39
C PRO A 82 20.49 -13.39 -13.90
N GLY A 83 20.47 -12.16 -14.43
CA GLY A 83 20.78 -11.92 -15.84
C GLY A 83 22.20 -12.33 -16.20
N ILE A 84 22.38 -12.87 -17.40
CA ILE A 84 23.66 -13.41 -17.90
C ILE A 84 24.10 -12.64 -19.12
N THR A 85 25.40 -12.40 -19.24
CA THR A 85 25.95 -11.71 -20.39
C THR A 85 27.07 -12.54 -21.01
N SER A 86 27.00 -12.78 -22.32
CA SER A 86 28.07 -13.45 -23.06
C SER A 86 29.33 -12.59 -23.14
N SER A 87 30.49 -13.22 -23.36
CA SER A 87 31.73 -12.48 -23.64
C SER A 87 31.81 -12.04 -25.11
N GLY A 88 31.19 -12.82 -26.00
CA GLY A 88 31.19 -12.59 -27.45
C GLY A 88 29.80 -12.40 -28.07
N PRO A 89 29.71 -12.39 -29.40
CA PRO A 89 28.49 -12.07 -30.13
C PRO A 89 27.48 -13.22 -30.23
N VAL A 90 27.81 -14.41 -29.71
CA VAL A 90 26.92 -15.58 -29.80
C VAL A 90 26.68 -16.17 -28.42
N ALA A 91 25.41 -16.39 -28.09
CA ALA A 91 24.99 -17.16 -26.92
C ALA A 91 24.15 -18.36 -27.37
N ARG A 92 24.35 -19.50 -26.71
CA ARG A 92 23.63 -20.75 -26.99
C ARG A 92 22.84 -21.17 -25.76
N LEU A 93 21.55 -21.38 -25.92
CA LEU A 93 20.66 -21.88 -24.88
C LEU A 93 20.24 -23.30 -25.24
N GLU A 94 20.40 -24.24 -24.31
CA GLU A 94 20.00 -25.64 -24.46
C GLU A 94 19.07 -26.02 -23.32
N PHE A 95 17.84 -26.42 -23.66
CA PHE A 95 16.87 -26.92 -22.70
C PHE A 95 16.65 -28.41 -22.90
N GLN A 96 16.80 -29.17 -21.82
CA GLN A 96 16.60 -30.60 -21.79
C GLN A 96 15.59 -30.94 -20.70
N SER A 97 14.55 -31.69 -21.06
CA SER A 97 13.59 -32.24 -20.11
C SER A 97 13.61 -33.77 -20.10
N ASP A 98 13.29 -34.34 -18.95
CA ASP A 98 13.14 -35.75 -18.69
C ASP A 98 11.73 -36.24 -19.10
N HIS A 99 11.41 -37.50 -18.81
CA HIS A 99 10.15 -38.13 -19.21
C HIS A 99 8.89 -37.73 -18.42
N SER A 100 8.95 -36.85 -17.42
CA SER A 100 7.81 -36.53 -16.55
C SER A 100 7.85 -35.12 -15.92
N MET A 101 6.87 -34.83 -15.05
CA MET A 101 6.89 -33.71 -14.09
C MET A 101 7.08 -32.32 -14.69
N GLU A 102 6.41 -32.07 -15.82
CA GLU A 102 6.55 -30.82 -16.54
C GLU A 102 6.06 -29.62 -15.73
N ARG A 103 6.78 -28.51 -15.85
CA ARG A 103 6.51 -27.24 -15.17
C ARG A 103 6.20 -26.15 -16.19
N ARG A 104 5.87 -24.93 -15.74
CA ARG A 104 5.54 -23.80 -16.65
C ARG A 104 6.67 -23.45 -17.61
N GLY A 105 7.92 -23.73 -17.27
CA GLY A 105 9.09 -23.45 -18.09
C GLY A 105 9.61 -22.04 -17.87
N PHE A 106 9.97 -21.33 -18.93
CA PHE A 106 10.68 -20.06 -18.81
C PHE A 106 10.32 -19.04 -19.88
N ASN A 107 10.50 -17.77 -19.50
CA ASN A 107 10.42 -16.61 -20.38
C ASN A 107 11.69 -15.79 -20.23
N ILE A 108 12.50 -15.75 -21.29
CA ILE A 108 13.81 -15.08 -21.31
C ILE A 108 13.78 -14.03 -22.41
N THR A 109 14.05 -12.78 -22.06
CA THR A 109 14.30 -11.72 -23.05
C THR A 109 15.79 -11.59 -23.28
N PHE A 110 16.18 -11.36 -24.53
CA PHE A 110 17.55 -11.07 -24.87
C PHE A 110 17.68 -9.74 -25.58
N THR A 111 18.80 -9.08 -25.36
CA THR A 111 19.20 -7.84 -26.04
C THR A 111 20.68 -7.94 -26.44
N THR A 112 21.03 -7.25 -27.51
CA THR A 112 22.41 -7.16 -28.00
C THR A 112 22.88 -5.72 -27.91
N PHE A 113 24.14 -5.54 -27.53
CA PHE A 113 24.74 -4.23 -27.26
C PHE A 113 26.25 -4.31 -27.54
N ARG A 114 26.92 -3.16 -27.63
CA ARG A 114 28.34 -3.14 -28.02
C ARG A 114 29.22 -3.71 -26.92
N HIS A 115 30.35 -4.32 -27.29
CA HIS A 115 31.28 -4.93 -26.34
C HIS A 115 31.87 -3.94 -25.32
N ASN A 116 31.95 -2.65 -25.65
CA ASN A 116 32.43 -1.57 -24.77
C ASN A 116 31.32 -0.90 -23.93
N GLU A 117 30.11 -1.43 -23.97
CA GLU A 117 28.97 -0.96 -23.19
C GLU A 117 28.62 -1.99 -22.12
N CYS A 118 28.02 -1.53 -21.03
CA CYS A 118 27.38 -2.39 -20.04
C CYS A 118 25.94 -2.72 -20.49
N PRO A 119 25.38 -3.89 -20.09
CA PRO A 119 23.98 -4.20 -20.37
C PRO A 119 23.09 -3.14 -19.73
N ASP A 120 21.99 -2.78 -20.39
CA ASP A 120 21.06 -1.79 -19.84
C ASP A 120 20.53 -2.28 -18.46
N PRO A 121 20.83 -1.57 -17.36
CA PRO A 121 20.38 -1.96 -16.03
C PRO A 121 18.85 -1.81 -15.86
N GLY A 122 18.18 -1.17 -16.82
CA GLY A 122 16.76 -0.89 -16.77
C GLY A 122 16.42 0.19 -15.74
N VAL A 123 15.14 0.28 -15.40
CA VAL A 123 14.63 1.14 -14.32
C VAL A 123 14.16 0.24 -13.18
N PRO A 124 14.63 0.45 -11.94
CA PRO A 124 14.15 -0.29 -10.79
C PRO A 124 12.63 -0.24 -10.69
N VAL A 125 12.00 -1.36 -10.35
CA VAL A 125 10.59 -1.38 -9.96
C VAL A 125 10.44 -0.52 -8.70
N ASN A 126 9.44 0.37 -8.69
CA ASN A 126 9.22 1.33 -7.61
C ASN A 126 10.42 2.27 -7.38
N GLY A 127 11.08 2.68 -8.47
CA GLY A 127 12.16 3.64 -8.42
C GLY A 127 12.38 4.35 -9.75
N LYS A 128 13.36 5.24 -9.74
CA LYS A 128 13.75 6.09 -10.87
C LYS A 128 15.23 5.89 -11.16
N ARG A 129 15.57 6.06 -12.44
CA ARG A 129 16.94 6.04 -12.94
C ARG A 129 17.32 7.43 -13.43
N PHE A 130 18.58 7.80 -13.20
CA PHE A 130 19.20 9.02 -13.69
C PHE A 130 20.48 8.66 -14.46
N GLY A 131 20.59 9.19 -15.68
CA GLY A 131 21.69 8.88 -16.59
C GLY A 131 21.37 7.70 -17.52
N ASP A 132 21.78 7.85 -18.76
CA ASP A 132 21.38 7.07 -19.93
C ASP A 132 22.58 6.50 -20.69
N SER A 133 23.80 6.98 -20.40
CA SER A 133 25.03 6.45 -20.97
C SER A 133 25.42 5.10 -20.37
N LEU A 134 25.59 4.10 -21.24
CA LEU A 134 25.99 2.73 -20.89
C LEU A 134 27.46 2.44 -21.22
N GLN A 135 28.20 3.44 -21.70
CA GLN A 135 29.59 3.27 -22.12
C GLN A 135 30.52 3.02 -20.93
N LEU A 136 31.62 2.31 -21.18
CA LEU A 136 32.70 2.13 -20.21
C LEU A 136 33.14 3.47 -19.59
N GLY A 137 33.12 3.54 -18.27
CA GLY A 137 33.45 4.72 -17.47
C GLY A 137 32.26 5.61 -17.09
N SER A 138 31.08 5.39 -17.68
CA SER A 138 29.85 6.11 -17.30
C SER A 138 29.25 5.56 -16.00
N SER A 139 28.53 6.42 -15.28
CA SER A 139 27.77 6.03 -14.09
C SER A 139 26.28 6.31 -14.28
N VAL A 140 25.46 5.42 -13.73
CA VAL A 140 24.01 5.54 -13.68
C VAL A 140 23.59 5.52 -12.20
N SER A 141 22.71 6.44 -11.83
CA SER A 141 22.20 6.56 -10.47
C SER A 141 20.73 6.17 -10.38
N PHE A 142 20.33 5.67 -9.22
CA PHE A 142 18.99 5.19 -8.94
C PHE A 142 18.46 5.79 -7.64
N LEU A 143 17.14 5.98 -7.59
CA LEU A 143 16.43 6.46 -6.41
C LEU A 143 15.14 5.67 -6.25
N CYS A 144 14.85 5.17 -5.05
CA CYS A 144 13.56 4.55 -4.78
C CYS A 144 12.44 5.59 -4.73
N ASP A 145 11.25 5.21 -5.18
CA ASP A 145 10.05 6.03 -5.04
C ASP A 145 9.68 6.19 -3.55
N GLU A 146 8.87 7.20 -3.24
CA GLU A 146 8.50 7.50 -1.86
C GLU A 146 7.85 6.29 -1.15
N GLY A 147 8.32 6.00 0.07
CA GLY A 147 7.86 4.86 0.87
C GLY A 147 8.59 3.54 0.59
N PHE A 148 9.42 3.46 -0.45
CA PHE A 148 10.29 2.31 -0.71
C PHE A 148 11.71 2.56 -0.20
N ILE A 149 12.38 1.49 0.23
CA ILE A 149 13.78 1.54 0.68
C ILE A 149 14.67 0.64 -0.18
N ARG A 150 15.96 0.97 -0.21
CA ARG A 150 16.99 0.13 -0.82
C ARG A 150 17.19 -1.14 -0.01
N THR A 151 16.89 -2.30 -0.59
CA THR A 151 17.16 -3.61 0.04
C THR A 151 18.36 -4.31 -0.58
N HIS A 152 18.69 -4.03 -1.84
CA HIS A 152 19.83 -4.61 -2.54
C HIS A 152 20.41 -3.65 -3.59
N GLY A 153 21.65 -3.90 -4.00
CA GLY A 153 22.36 -3.11 -4.99
C GLY A 153 22.84 -1.75 -4.45
N ALA A 154 23.29 -0.90 -5.37
CA ALA A 154 23.82 0.42 -5.09
C ALA A 154 22.96 1.53 -5.71
N GLU A 155 22.95 2.71 -5.07
CA GLU A 155 22.30 3.92 -5.60
C GLU A 155 23.03 4.49 -6.82
N THR A 156 24.28 4.10 -7.05
CA THR A 156 25.03 4.45 -8.24
C THR A 156 25.88 3.27 -8.65
N VAL A 157 25.80 2.93 -9.94
CA VAL A 157 26.60 1.89 -10.58
C VAL A 157 27.46 2.53 -11.66
N THR A 158 28.68 2.05 -11.80
CA THR A 158 29.65 2.53 -12.79
C THR A 158 30.03 1.40 -13.72
N CYS A 159 30.03 1.67 -15.02
CA CYS A 159 30.41 0.71 -16.02
C CYS A 159 31.94 0.59 -16.04
N VAL A 160 32.47 -0.56 -15.65
CA VAL A 160 33.90 -0.79 -15.44
C VAL A 160 34.40 -2.00 -16.24
N LEU A 161 35.70 -2.05 -16.47
CA LEU A 161 36.36 -3.23 -17.04
C LEU A 161 36.82 -4.12 -15.88
N GLN A 162 36.12 -5.23 -15.67
CA GLN A 162 36.44 -6.20 -14.63
C GLN A 162 36.82 -7.54 -15.29
N GLU A 163 38.02 -8.04 -14.97
CA GLU A 163 38.53 -9.33 -15.48
C GLU A 163 38.46 -9.45 -17.03
N GLY A 164 38.67 -8.34 -17.74
CA GLY A 164 38.64 -8.29 -19.21
C GLY A 164 37.26 -8.18 -19.84
N SER A 165 36.19 -8.09 -19.04
CA SER A 165 34.80 -7.87 -19.51
C SER A 165 34.22 -6.55 -18.99
N VAL A 166 33.44 -5.86 -19.82
CA VAL A 166 32.77 -4.61 -19.45
C VAL A 166 31.47 -4.91 -18.69
N VAL A 167 31.40 -4.57 -17.41
CA VAL A 167 30.28 -4.89 -16.51
C VAL A 167 30.00 -3.76 -15.53
N TRP A 168 28.82 -3.77 -14.92
CA TRP A 168 28.52 -2.88 -13.80
C TRP A 168 29.30 -3.33 -12.55
N ASP A 169 29.91 -2.38 -11.85
CA ASP A 169 30.66 -2.60 -10.61
C ASP A 169 29.78 -3.08 -9.44
N ASN A 170 28.47 -2.83 -9.50
CA ASN A 170 27.49 -3.27 -8.51
C ASN A 170 26.19 -3.71 -9.18
N ALA A 171 25.35 -4.39 -8.42
CA ALA A 171 24.02 -4.78 -8.87
C ALA A 171 23.07 -3.57 -8.90
N VAL A 172 22.08 -3.65 -9.80
CA VAL A 172 21.00 -2.67 -9.92
C VAL A 172 20.23 -2.54 -8.60
N LEU A 173 19.85 -1.31 -8.26
CA LEU A 173 19.08 -0.98 -7.07
C LEU A 173 17.76 -1.77 -7.02
N ARG A 174 17.47 -2.42 -5.88
CA ARG A 174 16.16 -3.03 -5.60
C ARG A 174 15.44 -2.23 -4.52
N CYS A 175 14.26 -1.75 -4.87
CA CYS A 175 13.40 -0.93 -4.01
C CYS A 175 12.22 -1.76 -3.50
N GLU A 176 12.15 -1.96 -2.19
CA GLU A 176 11.07 -2.71 -1.55
C GLU A 176 10.50 -1.93 -0.38
N ALA A 177 9.21 -2.15 -0.12
CA ALA A 177 8.54 -1.59 1.04
C ALA A 177 9.12 -2.23 2.32
N PRO A 178 9.53 -1.43 3.31
CA PRO A 178 10.13 -1.94 4.55
C PRO A 178 9.10 -2.69 5.40
N CYS A 179 9.58 -3.61 6.25
CA CYS A 179 8.80 -4.22 7.32
C CYS A 179 9.17 -3.57 8.66
N GLY A 180 8.46 -2.49 9.02
CA GLY A 180 8.70 -1.73 10.25
C GLY A 180 9.79 -0.66 10.16
N GLY A 181 9.95 0.12 11.22
CA GLY A 181 10.97 1.18 11.31
C GLY A 181 10.59 2.35 12.22
N HIS A 182 11.51 3.29 12.39
CA HIS A 182 11.28 4.51 13.17
C HIS A 182 11.23 5.73 12.26
N LEU A 183 10.08 6.39 12.19
CA LEU A 183 9.78 7.47 11.27
C LEU A 183 9.72 8.80 12.03
N THR A 184 10.71 9.65 11.79
CA THR A 184 10.85 10.98 12.41
C THR A 184 10.62 12.12 11.42
N SER A 185 10.46 11.79 10.14
CA SER A 185 10.27 12.74 9.05
C SER A 185 8.97 13.54 9.20
N PRO A 186 8.95 14.80 8.71
CA PRO A 186 7.75 15.64 8.71
C PRO A 186 6.51 15.03 8.07
N SER A 187 6.77 14.35 6.97
CA SER A 187 5.84 13.78 6.02
C SER A 187 6.55 12.58 5.40
N GLY A 188 5.77 11.70 4.80
CA GLY A 188 6.30 10.52 4.15
C GLY A 188 5.25 9.46 3.96
N THR A 189 5.64 8.42 3.24
CA THR A 189 4.74 7.34 2.86
C THR A 189 5.18 6.03 3.51
N ILE A 190 4.24 5.28 4.08
CA ILE A 190 4.48 3.93 4.61
C ILE A 190 3.79 2.95 3.70
N LEU A 191 4.50 1.93 3.24
CA LEU A 191 3.97 0.89 2.37
C LEU A 191 4.05 -0.47 3.07
N SER A 192 3.07 -1.33 2.82
CA SER A 192 3.15 -2.72 3.27
C SER A 192 4.25 -3.48 2.53
N PRO A 193 4.96 -4.42 3.18
CA PRO A 193 5.97 -5.23 2.51
C PRO A 193 5.41 -5.91 1.26
N GLY A 194 6.14 -5.87 0.15
CA GLY A 194 5.69 -6.48 -1.12
C GLY A 194 4.71 -5.63 -1.95
N TRP A 195 4.32 -4.44 -1.47
CA TRP A 195 3.49 -3.50 -2.24
C TRP A 195 4.05 -3.21 -3.64
N PRO A 196 3.19 -3.16 -4.69
CA PRO A 196 1.73 -3.30 -4.71
C PRO A 196 1.21 -4.76 -4.74
N GLY A 197 2.12 -5.75 -4.70
CA GLY A 197 1.78 -7.16 -4.64
C GLY A 197 1.47 -7.64 -3.22
N PHE A 198 1.42 -8.96 -3.04
CA PHE A 198 1.15 -9.57 -1.74
C PHE A 198 2.41 -9.53 -0.85
N TYR A 199 2.21 -9.28 0.44
CA TYR A 199 3.24 -9.49 1.46
C TYR A 199 3.42 -11.01 1.68
N LYS A 200 4.59 -11.42 2.15
CA LYS A 200 4.84 -12.83 2.48
C LYS A 200 4.10 -13.22 3.76
N ASP A 201 3.70 -14.49 3.87
CA ASP A 201 3.08 -15.02 5.08
C ASP A 201 3.99 -14.85 6.31
N SER A 202 3.37 -14.71 7.49
CA SER A 202 4.05 -14.64 8.80
C SER A 202 5.04 -13.49 9.01
N LEU A 203 4.79 -12.35 8.36
CA LEU A 203 5.51 -11.10 8.66
C LEU A 203 4.85 -10.36 9.83
N SER A 204 5.65 -10.00 10.84
CA SER A 204 5.24 -9.09 11.92
C SER A 204 6.07 -7.81 11.83
N CYS A 205 5.42 -6.71 11.44
CA CYS A 205 6.08 -5.44 11.13
C CYS A 205 5.55 -4.34 12.05
N ALA A 206 6.44 -3.57 12.67
CA ALA A 206 6.04 -2.46 13.54
C ALA A 206 6.71 -1.15 13.12
N TRP A 207 5.93 -0.10 12.90
CA TRP A 207 6.42 1.26 12.64
C TRP A 207 6.16 2.16 13.83
N VAL A 208 7.17 2.89 14.28
CA VAL A 208 7.04 3.91 15.32
C VAL A 208 7.15 5.26 14.65
N ILE A 209 6.10 6.07 14.74
CA ILE A 209 6.05 7.42 14.19
C ILE A 209 6.26 8.41 15.32
N GLU A 210 7.32 9.20 15.24
CA GLU A 210 7.68 10.22 16.23
C GLU A 210 7.60 11.62 15.61
N ALA A 211 6.73 12.47 16.16
CA ALA A 211 6.61 13.87 15.77
C ALA A 211 7.28 14.79 16.79
N GLN A 212 7.78 15.93 16.31
CA GLN A 212 8.31 16.97 17.18
C GLN A 212 7.22 17.47 18.16
N PRO A 213 7.60 17.85 19.40
CA PRO A 213 6.64 18.32 20.40
C PRO A 213 5.74 19.44 19.88
N GLY A 214 4.42 19.23 19.96
CA GLY A 214 3.42 20.22 19.56
C GLY A 214 2.89 20.09 18.13
N TYR A 215 3.37 19.11 17.36
CA TYR A 215 2.82 18.72 16.05
C TYR A 215 2.06 17.39 16.17
N PRO A 216 0.73 17.37 15.89
CA PRO A 216 -0.02 16.11 15.86
C PRO A 216 0.34 15.29 14.63
N ILE A 217 0.33 13.96 14.78
CA ILE A 217 0.51 13.02 13.66
C ILE A 217 -0.86 12.85 12.98
N LYS A 218 -0.93 13.14 11.68
CA LYS A 218 -2.08 12.86 10.81
C LYS A 218 -1.69 11.73 9.87
N ILE A 219 -2.51 10.69 9.81
CA ILE A 219 -2.33 9.52 8.94
C ILE A 219 -3.49 9.50 7.95
N THR A 220 -3.18 9.44 6.65
CA THR A 220 -4.17 9.26 5.58
C THR A 220 -3.90 7.96 4.83
N PHE A 221 -4.97 7.31 4.37
CA PHE A 221 -4.90 6.05 3.64
C PHE A 221 -5.29 6.32 2.18
N ASP A 222 -4.35 6.15 1.25
CA ASP A 222 -4.59 6.52 -0.14
C ASP A 222 -5.10 5.36 -0.99
N ARG A 223 -4.77 4.11 -0.63
CA ARG A 223 -5.15 2.91 -1.40
C ARG A 223 -5.34 1.68 -0.50
N CYS A 224 -6.60 1.28 -0.29
CA CYS A 224 -6.98 0.01 0.35
C CYS A 224 -7.43 -0.99 -0.74
N SER A 225 -6.76 -2.15 -0.86
CA SER A 225 -7.24 -3.28 -1.68
C SER A 225 -7.59 -4.46 -0.78
N PRO A 226 -8.81 -5.02 -0.84
CA PRO A 226 -9.08 -6.35 -0.30
C PRO A 226 -8.50 -7.41 -1.26
N PRO A 227 -8.02 -8.57 -0.77
CA PRO A 227 -7.84 -9.77 -1.57
C PRO A 227 -9.20 -10.43 -1.82
N ASN A 228 -9.29 -11.10 -2.97
CA ASN A 228 -10.43 -11.91 -3.34
C ASN A 228 -9.93 -13.35 -3.62
N PRO A 229 -10.65 -14.42 -3.22
CA PRO A 229 -10.13 -15.79 -3.30
C PRO A 229 -10.06 -16.42 -4.70
N LEU A 230 -10.33 -15.69 -5.80
CA LEU A 230 -10.64 -16.31 -7.11
C LEU A 230 -9.99 -15.68 -8.36
N GLY A 231 -9.02 -14.78 -8.24
CA GLY A 231 -8.08 -14.49 -9.34
C GLY A 231 -8.66 -14.01 -10.70
N LEU A 232 -9.82 -13.33 -10.73
CA LEU A 232 -10.34 -12.69 -11.95
C LEU A 232 -10.76 -11.25 -11.65
N GLY A 233 -10.39 -10.34 -12.55
CA GLY A 233 -10.23 -8.91 -12.26
C GLY A 233 -11.51 -8.07 -12.10
N GLY A 234 -11.28 -6.90 -11.46
CA GLY A 234 -12.03 -5.66 -11.67
C GLY A 234 -13.23 -5.39 -10.75
N PHE A 235 -13.25 -4.16 -10.21
CA PHE A 235 -14.29 -3.45 -9.41
C PHE A 235 -14.28 -3.68 -7.89
N TRP A 236 -13.95 -2.64 -7.11
CA TRP A 236 -14.04 -2.68 -5.63
C TRP A 236 -14.43 -1.33 -5.00
N GLY A 237 -15.44 -1.40 -4.12
CA GLY A 237 -15.83 -0.39 -3.12
C GLY A 237 -15.40 -0.82 -1.70
N PHE A 238 -15.48 0.11 -0.74
CA PHE A 238 -15.09 -0.09 0.67
C PHE A 238 -16.09 -0.99 1.43
N GLN A 239 -15.61 -1.97 2.20
CA GLN A 239 -16.44 -2.68 3.19
C GLN A 239 -16.35 -1.96 4.54
N ALA A 240 -17.45 -1.36 5.00
CA ALA A 240 -17.53 -0.85 6.37
C ALA A 240 -17.40 -2.00 7.37
N LEU A 241 -16.46 -1.90 8.32
CA LEU A 241 -16.26 -2.91 9.36
C LEU A 241 -17.55 -3.10 10.18
N CYS A 242 -17.99 -4.35 10.29
CA CYS A 242 -19.16 -4.74 11.08
C CYS A 242 -18.84 -4.66 12.58
N GLY A 243 -18.97 -3.47 13.16
CA GLY A 243 -18.73 -3.20 14.58
C GLY A 243 -17.29 -2.84 14.94
N GLY A 244 -17.04 -2.67 16.25
CA GLY A 244 -15.71 -2.36 16.81
C GLY A 244 -15.73 -1.24 17.86
N TYR A 245 -14.56 -0.94 18.42
CA TYR A 245 -14.39 0.20 19.33
C TYR A 245 -13.87 1.41 18.55
N ILE A 246 -14.58 2.52 18.66
CA ILE A 246 -14.22 3.77 18.01
C ILE A 246 -13.70 4.74 19.08
N ARG A 247 -12.43 5.10 18.96
CA ARG A 247 -11.74 6.05 19.84
C ARG A 247 -11.45 7.32 19.05
N GLY A 248 -12.29 8.33 19.20
CA GLY A 248 -12.16 9.60 18.48
C GLY A 248 -13.21 10.61 18.92
N SER A 249 -12.90 11.90 18.75
CA SER A 249 -13.86 12.99 19.01
C SER A 249 -14.92 13.14 17.90
N SER A 250 -14.76 12.44 16.78
CA SER A 250 -15.69 12.39 15.66
C SER A 250 -15.34 11.23 14.74
N GLY A 251 -16.27 10.83 13.87
CA GLY A 251 -16.03 9.80 12.85
C GLY A 251 -17.28 9.46 12.05
N THR A 252 -17.16 8.49 11.15
CA THR A 252 -18.25 8.01 10.30
C THR A 252 -18.48 6.52 10.53
N ILE A 253 -19.75 6.12 10.59
CA ILE A 253 -20.21 4.75 10.72
C ILE A 253 -21.11 4.48 9.52
N LEU A 254 -20.72 3.49 8.72
CA LEU A 254 -21.44 3.07 7.54
C LEU A 254 -21.97 1.65 7.76
N SER A 255 -23.10 1.31 7.16
CA SER A 255 -23.52 -0.10 7.06
C SER A 255 -22.48 -0.90 6.26
N PRO A 256 -22.23 -2.18 6.60
CA PRO A 256 -21.34 -3.02 5.81
C PRO A 256 -21.81 -3.06 4.35
N GLY A 257 -20.91 -2.77 3.40
CA GLY A 257 -21.22 -2.70 1.97
C GLY A 257 -21.65 -1.33 1.44
N PHE A 258 -21.91 -0.32 2.27
CA PHE A 258 -22.33 1.01 1.82
C PHE A 258 -21.37 1.62 0.77
N PRO A 259 -21.86 2.20 -0.34
CA PRO A 259 -23.26 2.51 -0.66
C PRO A 259 -24.04 1.38 -1.32
N ASP A 260 -23.44 0.20 -1.49
CA ASP A 260 -24.16 -0.99 -1.96
C ASP A 260 -25.03 -1.57 -0.82
N PHE A 261 -25.86 -2.55 -1.17
CA PHE A 261 -26.81 -3.11 -0.20
C PHE A 261 -26.11 -3.89 0.91
N TYR A 262 -26.58 -3.73 2.15
CA TYR A 262 -25.98 -4.42 3.29
C TYR A 262 -26.17 -5.95 3.22
N PRO A 263 -25.22 -6.75 3.74
CA PRO A 263 -25.41 -8.19 3.88
C PRO A 263 -26.53 -8.59 4.86
N ASN A 264 -27.11 -9.76 4.63
CA ASN A 264 -28.06 -10.40 5.54
C ASN A 264 -27.34 -11.07 6.72
N ASN A 265 -28.06 -11.36 7.81
CA ASN A 265 -27.60 -12.02 9.03
C ASN A 265 -26.50 -11.27 9.78
N LEU A 266 -26.50 -9.94 9.73
CA LEU A 266 -25.54 -9.11 10.45
C LEU A 266 -25.94 -8.93 11.90
N ASN A 267 -24.93 -8.80 12.76
CA ASN A 267 -25.08 -8.35 14.14
C ASN A 267 -23.85 -7.53 14.52
N CYS A 268 -23.79 -6.32 13.98
CA CYS A 268 -22.65 -5.41 14.12
C CYS A 268 -22.87 -4.53 15.35
N THR A 269 -21.87 -4.38 16.22
CA THR A 269 -21.94 -3.42 17.34
C THR A 269 -20.74 -2.50 17.34
N TRP A 270 -20.98 -1.20 17.22
CA TRP A 270 -19.97 -0.15 17.38
C TRP A 270 -20.08 0.46 18.78
N THR A 271 -18.95 0.58 19.46
CA THR A 271 -18.85 1.21 20.79
C THR A 271 -17.97 2.45 20.70
N ILE A 272 -18.53 3.60 21.05
CA ILE A 272 -17.83 4.88 21.06
C ILE A 272 -17.58 5.24 22.52
N GLU A 273 -16.31 5.18 22.94
CA GLU A 273 -15.90 5.56 24.30
C GLU A 273 -15.62 7.07 24.35
N THR A 274 -16.24 7.77 25.29
CA THR A 274 -16.04 9.20 25.55
C THR A 274 -15.37 9.44 26.91
N SER A 275 -14.93 10.67 27.14
CA SER A 275 -14.41 11.10 28.45
C SER A 275 -15.56 11.52 29.38
N HIS A 276 -15.31 11.49 30.68
CA HIS A 276 -16.27 11.89 31.72
C HIS A 276 -16.97 13.22 31.37
N GLY A 277 -18.30 13.23 31.39
CA GLY A 277 -19.13 14.42 31.15
C GLY A 277 -19.33 14.78 29.67
N LYS A 278 -18.95 13.90 28.73
CA LYS A 278 -19.13 14.10 27.29
C LYS A 278 -20.08 13.06 26.69
N GLY A 279 -21.00 13.50 25.85
CA GLY A 279 -21.88 12.63 25.06
C GLY A 279 -21.42 12.48 23.62
N VAL A 280 -22.16 11.72 22.84
CA VAL A 280 -21.97 11.53 21.39
C VAL A 280 -23.21 12.05 20.68
N PHE A 281 -23.01 12.90 19.67
CA PHE A 281 -24.04 13.41 18.77
C PHE A 281 -23.96 12.69 17.43
N PHE A 282 -25.03 12.01 17.04
CA PHE A 282 -25.16 11.31 15.77
C PHE A 282 -25.95 12.15 14.76
N THR A 283 -25.45 12.19 13.53
CA THR A 283 -26.11 12.80 12.37
C THR A 283 -26.23 11.76 11.27
N PHE A 284 -27.45 11.56 10.75
CA PHE A 284 -27.75 10.60 9.70
C PHE A 284 -27.77 11.32 8.36
N HIS A 285 -27.01 10.81 7.39
CA HIS A 285 -26.96 11.35 6.02
C HIS A 285 -27.77 10.48 5.06
N THR A 286 -27.71 9.16 5.26
CA THR A 286 -28.47 8.16 4.50
C THR A 286 -29.03 7.12 5.46
N PHE A 287 -30.25 6.64 5.21
CA PHE A 287 -30.86 5.57 6.01
C PHE A 287 -31.94 4.81 5.20
N HIS A 288 -31.72 3.54 4.95
CA HIS A 288 -32.65 2.64 4.29
C HIS A 288 -32.40 1.20 4.73
N LEU A 289 -33.29 0.68 5.58
CA LEU A 289 -33.32 -0.70 6.08
C LEU A 289 -34.65 -1.38 5.75
N GLU A 290 -34.69 -2.71 5.83
CA GLU A 290 -35.93 -3.46 5.70
C GLU A 290 -36.88 -3.13 6.85
N ASN A 291 -38.08 -2.65 6.48
CA ASN A 291 -39.06 -2.14 7.43
C ASN A 291 -39.64 -3.26 8.32
N GLY A 292 -39.31 -3.23 9.61
CA GLY A 292 -39.84 -4.17 10.61
C GLY A 292 -39.11 -5.51 10.68
N HIS A 293 -37.96 -5.63 10.00
CA HIS A 293 -37.15 -6.86 9.95
C HIS A 293 -35.69 -6.56 10.31
N ASP A 294 -35.17 -5.45 9.78
CA ASP A 294 -33.82 -4.99 10.06
C ASP A 294 -33.83 -3.75 10.95
N TYR A 295 -32.90 -3.70 11.89
CA TYR A 295 -32.91 -2.70 12.96
C TYR A 295 -31.55 -2.10 13.23
N LEU A 296 -31.52 -0.78 13.34
CA LEU A 296 -30.42 -0.04 13.95
C LEU A 296 -30.83 0.43 15.34
N LEU A 297 -30.12 -0.06 16.36
CA LEU A 297 -30.37 0.22 17.76
C LEU A 297 -29.29 1.17 18.29
N ILE A 298 -29.68 2.16 19.08
CA ILE A 298 -28.74 3.08 19.75
C ILE A 298 -29.01 3.05 21.24
N THR A 299 -27.96 2.96 22.05
CA THR A 299 -28.05 2.94 23.52
C THR A 299 -26.94 3.75 24.17
N GLU A 300 -27.20 4.21 25.40
CA GLU A 300 -26.27 4.96 26.26
C GLU A 300 -25.87 4.25 27.55
N ASN A 301 -26.52 3.14 27.90
CA ASN A 301 -26.29 2.42 29.16
C ASN A 301 -25.68 1.03 28.95
N SER A 302 -25.08 0.80 27.79
CA SER A 302 -24.52 -0.50 27.38
C SER A 302 -25.54 -1.66 27.34
N SER A 303 -26.85 -1.36 27.37
CA SER A 303 -27.94 -2.34 27.29
C SER A 303 -28.85 -2.04 26.10
N PHE A 304 -29.06 -3.05 25.26
CA PHE A 304 -29.99 -2.99 24.14
C PHE A 304 -31.40 -3.49 24.49
N ALA A 305 -31.66 -3.83 25.76
CA ALA A 305 -32.99 -4.24 26.21
C ALA A 305 -34.00 -3.08 26.23
N GLN A 306 -33.51 -1.86 26.39
CA GLN A 306 -34.28 -0.61 26.27
C GLN A 306 -33.41 0.39 25.47
N PRO A 307 -33.36 0.26 24.12
CA PRO A 307 -32.58 1.18 23.32
C PRO A 307 -33.20 2.58 23.39
N LEU A 308 -32.36 3.62 23.29
CA LEU A 308 -32.81 5.01 23.13
C LEU A 308 -33.66 5.17 21.87
N GLN A 309 -33.23 4.51 20.81
CA GLN A 309 -33.90 4.53 19.52
C GLN A 309 -33.74 3.16 18.86
N GLN A 310 -34.83 2.67 18.29
CA GLN A 310 -34.84 1.55 17.36
C GLN A 310 -35.34 2.08 16.01
N LEU A 311 -34.47 2.00 15.00
CA LEU A 311 -34.69 2.57 13.68
C LEU A 311 -34.81 1.47 12.63
N THR A 312 -35.73 1.63 11.70
CA THR A 312 -36.02 0.69 10.61
C THR A 312 -36.70 1.43 9.44
N GLY A 313 -36.79 0.81 8.27
CA GLY A 313 -37.40 1.42 7.08
C GLY A 313 -36.50 2.45 6.38
N SER A 314 -37.10 3.32 5.56
CA SER A 314 -36.40 4.27 4.67
C SER A 314 -36.52 5.75 5.08
N GLN A 315 -37.15 6.03 6.22
CA GLN A 315 -37.26 7.40 6.72
C GLN A 315 -35.95 7.83 7.37
N LEU A 316 -35.35 8.93 6.89
CA LEU A 316 -34.13 9.49 7.47
C LEU A 316 -34.36 9.91 8.94
N PRO A 317 -33.64 9.33 9.92
CA PRO A 317 -33.80 9.66 11.32
C PRO A 317 -33.34 11.08 11.66
N ALA A 318 -33.97 11.69 12.65
CA ALA A 318 -33.49 12.96 13.20
C ALA A 318 -32.14 12.76 13.93
N PRO A 319 -31.23 13.75 13.91
CA PRO A 319 -30.02 13.73 14.72
C PRO A 319 -30.33 13.53 16.21
N LEU A 320 -29.51 12.76 16.91
CA LEU A 320 -29.75 12.42 18.32
C LEU A 320 -28.46 12.35 19.13
N SER A 321 -28.58 12.56 20.44
CA SER A 321 -27.45 12.47 21.38
C SER A 321 -27.57 11.21 22.24
N ALA A 322 -26.44 10.56 22.54
CA ALA A 322 -26.35 9.41 23.44
C ALA A 322 -25.10 9.52 24.33
N GLY A 323 -25.06 8.77 25.43
CA GLY A 323 -23.91 8.75 26.35
C GLY A 323 -23.83 10.00 27.23
N LEU A 324 -24.94 10.74 27.37
CA LEU A 324 -25.04 11.93 28.22
C LEU A 324 -25.30 11.55 29.68
N PHE A 325 -25.95 10.41 29.93
CA PHE A 325 -26.31 9.93 31.26
C PHE A 325 -25.86 8.48 31.47
N GLY A 326 -24.66 8.30 32.04
CA GLY A 326 -24.10 6.99 32.40
C GLY A 326 -23.00 6.49 31.47
N ASN A 327 -21.98 5.86 32.08
CA ASN A 327 -20.82 5.16 31.52
C ASN A 327 -19.96 5.82 30.43
N PHE A 328 -20.26 7.05 29.97
CA PHE A 328 -19.46 7.79 28.98
C PHE A 328 -19.19 6.97 27.72
N SER A 329 -20.21 6.24 27.28
CA SER A 329 -20.13 5.40 26.09
C SER A 329 -21.45 5.44 25.33
N ALA A 330 -21.38 5.56 24.01
CA ALA A 330 -22.54 5.35 23.14
C ALA A 330 -22.32 4.07 22.33
N GLN A 331 -23.35 3.24 22.22
CA GLN A 331 -23.29 2.02 21.40
C GLN A 331 -24.36 2.04 20.32
N ILE A 332 -23.97 1.61 19.13
CA ILE A 332 -24.85 1.41 17.98
C ILE A 332 -24.79 -0.06 17.61
N ARG A 333 -25.94 -0.70 17.43
CA ARG A 333 -26.02 -2.08 16.97
C ARG A 333 -26.90 -2.19 15.73
N PHE A 334 -26.37 -2.76 14.67
CA PHE A 334 -27.12 -3.09 13.46
C PHE A 334 -27.38 -4.59 13.38
N ILE A 335 -28.63 -4.96 13.21
CA ILE A 335 -29.08 -6.35 13.05
C ILE A 335 -29.83 -6.46 11.73
N SER A 336 -29.41 -7.39 10.87
CA SER A 336 -30.18 -7.77 9.67
C SER A 336 -30.64 -9.23 9.74
N ASP A 337 -31.81 -9.50 9.16
CA ASP A 337 -32.39 -10.83 9.08
C ASP A 337 -31.81 -11.66 7.91
N PHE A 338 -32.40 -12.81 7.57
CA PHE A 338 -31.83 -13.72 6.56
C PHE A 338 -32.06 -13.26 5.10
N SER A 339 -32.89 -12.23 4.87
CA SER A 339 -33.34 -11.82 3.54
C SER A 339 -33.41 -10.29 3.40
N MET A 340 -33.69 -9.81 2.18
CA MET A 340 -34.05 -8.42 1.88
C MET A 340 -33.13 -7.32 2.42
N SER A 341 -32.19 -6.85 1.60
CA SER A 341 -31.32 -5.74 1.95
C SER A 341 -31.46 -4.51 1.07
N TYR A 342 -30.98 -3.38 1.58
CA TYR A 342 -31.06 -2.06 0.96
C TYR A 342 -29.74 -1.28 1.18
N GLU A 343 -29.67 -0.03 0.71
CA GLU A 343 -28.48 0.85 0.77
C GLU A 343 -27.88 1.00 2.18
N GLY A 344 -28.68 0.81 3.23
CA GLY A 344 -28.20 0.85 4.61
C GLY A 344 -28.08 2.26 5.15
N PHE A 345 -27.00 2.58 5.86
CA PHE A 345 -26.89 3.87 6.54
C PHE A 345 -25.51 4.50 6.45
N ASN A 346 -25.49 5.83 6.48
CA ASN A 346 -24.31 6.65 6.64
C ASN A 346 -24.53 7.63 7.79
N ILE A 347 -23.74 7.46 8.85
CA ILE A 347 -23.88 8.20 10.11
C ILE A 347 -22.54 8.86 10.42
N THR A 348 -22.54 10.17 10.66
CA THR A 348 -21.38 10.83 11.28
C THR A 348 -21.67 11.06 12.75
N PHE A 349 -20.67 10.89 13.61
CA PHE A 349 -20.76 11.23 15.02
C PHE A 349 -19.73 12.27 15.43
N SER A 350 -20.03 13.01 16.50
CA SER A 350 -19.11 13.94 17.16
C SER A 350 -19.31 13.90 18.69
N VAL A 351 -18.25 14.11 19.45
CA VAL A 351 -18.30 14.12 20.91
C VAL A 351 -18.69 15.51 21.41
N LEU A 352 -19.81 15.59 22.12
CA LEU A 352 -20.32 16.81 22.73
C LEU A 352 -19.58 17.12 24.04
N SER A 353 -19.25 18.40 24.25
CA SER A 353 -18.80 18.90 25.55
C SER A 353 -19.91 19.78 26.14
N CYS A 354 -20.56 19.35 27.21
CA CYS A 354 -21.46 20.23 27.97
C CYS A 354 -20.61 21.27 28.73
N GLN A 355 -20.86 22.57 28.49
CA GLN A 355 -20.40 23.62 29.40
C GLN A 355 -21.54 24.00 30.35
N PHE A 356 -21.29 23.90 31.66
CA PHE A 356 -22.21 24.42 32.68
C PHE A 356 -21.97 25.92 32.87
N SER A 357 -22.93 26.76 32.49
CA SER A 357 -22.96 28.15 32.92
C SER A 357 -23.84 28.27 34.17
N THR A 358 -23.24 28.71 35.29
CA THR A 358 -23.96 29.05 36.52
C THR A 358 -24.47 30.49 36.46
N GLN A 359 -25.44 30.77 35.59
CA GLN A 359 -26.19 32.02 35.67
C GLN A 359 -27.64 31.83 35.19
N GLY A 360 -28.56 31.81 36.15
CA GLY A 360 -29.96 32.23 35.96
C GLY A 360 -30.88 31.30 35.17
N ARG A 361 -31.47 30.31 35.86
CA ARG A 361 -32.85 29.80 35.71
C ARG A 361 -33.50 29.94 34.31
N THR A 362 -33.19 29.02 33.41
CA THR A 362 -34.12 28.31 32.49
C THR A 362 -33.28 27.37 31.63
N GLU A 363 -33.63 26.09 31.62
CA GLU A 363 -32.91 25.04 30.89
C GLU A 363 -33.20 25.15 29.40
N ILE A 364 -32.26 25.71 28.63
CA ILE A 364 -32.27 25.66 27.17
C ILE A 364 -30.84 25.34 26.71
N PRO A 365 -30.60 24.25 25.96
CA PRO A 365 -29.31 24.01 25.34
C PRO A 365 -29.08 25.04 24.22
N ILE A 366 -28.07 25.88 24.39
CA ILE A 366 -27.61 26.84 23.37
C ILE A 366 -26.54 26.13 22.54
N PHE A 367 -26.75 26.05 21.22
CA PHE A 367 -25.75 25.56 20.26
C PHE A 367 -24.74 26.67 19.94
N PRO A 368 -23.42 26.49 20.14
CA PRO A 368 -22.43 27.37 19.54
C PRO A 368 -22.11 26.88 18.12
N VAL A 369 -22.34 27.76 17.14
CA VAL A 369 -21.75 27.68 15.80
C VAL A 369 -20.31 28.19 15.90
N GLU A 370 -19.36 27.32 15.56
CA GLU A 370 -17.95 27.51 15.18
C GLU A 370 -17.06 28.62 15.81
N LEU A 371 -15.89 28.20 16.33
CA LEU A 371 -14.52 28.64 15.96
C LEU A 371 -13.55 28.48 17.15
N GLY A 372 -12.52 27.65 16.99
CA GLY A 372 -11.23 27.85 17.65
C GLY A 372 -10.85 26.93 18.82
N LEU A 373 -9.66 26.33 18.65
CA LEU A 373 -8.66 25.93 19.64
C LEU A 373 -8.90 24.64 20.45
N ALA A 374 -8.30 23.56 19.99
CA ALA A 374 -8.04 22.34 20.77
C ALA A 374 -6.95 22.60 21.85
N PRO A 375 -7.08 22.05 23.07
CA PRO A 375 -5.99 22.06 24.04
C PRO A 375 -4.92 21.01 23.69
N SER A 376 -3.69 21.34 24.05
CA SER A 376 -2.47 20.65 23.67
C SER A 376 -2.40 19.20 24.18
N LEU A 377 -2.14 18.26 23.28
CA LEU A 377 -1.54 16.97 23.62
C LEU A 377 -0.04 17.07 23.34
N THR A 378 0.75 17.13 24.41
CA THR A 378 2.21 17.05 24.36
C THR A 378 2.63 15.59 24.18
N GLY A 379 3.34 15.33 23.08
CA GLY A 379 4.22 14.19 22.83
C GLY A 379 3.64 12.78 23.03
N ARG A 380 3.26 12.11 21.95
CA ARG A 380 3.17 10.64 21.92
C ARG A 380 3.59 10.11 20.55
N ALA A 381 4.56 9.19 20.56
CA ALA A 381 4.85 8.34 19.42
C ALA A 381 3.66 7.42 19.14
N VAL A 382 3.37 7.15 17.87
CA VAL A 382 2.33 6.20 17.44
C VAL A 382 3.03 4.94 16.95
N ALA A 383 2.75 3.80 17.60
CA ALA A 383 3.17 2.49 17.10
C ALA A 383 2.06 1.92 16.21
N ILE A 384 2.40 1.60 14.96
CA ILE A 384 1.57 0.86 14.03
C ILE A 384 2.12 -0.57 14.03
N ASP A 385 1.35 -1.53 14.54
CA ASP A 385 1.73 -2.94 14.59
C ASP A 385 0.96 -3.71 13.52
N ALA A 386 1.67 -4.42 12.66
CA ALA A 386 1.14 -5.48 11.82
C ALA A 386 1.35 -6.79 12.59
N ALA A 387 0.45 -7.08 13.53
CA ALA A 387 0.44 -8.32 14.29
C ALA A 387 -0.74 -9.22 13.88
N GLU A 388 -0.47 -10.53 13.89
CA GLU A 388 -1.21 -11.68 13.35
C GLU A 388 -2.62 -11.96 13.89
N THR A 389 -3.30 -11.03 14.56
CA THR A 389 -4.67 -11.31 14.99
C THR A 389 -5.64 -11.00 13.86
N TRP A 390 -6.28 -12.05 13.35
CA TRP A 390 -7.37 -12.16 12.36
C TRP A 390 -6.95 -12.73 11.00
N LEU A 391 -7.25 -14.03 10.84
CA LEU A 391 -7.42 -14.92 9.66
C LEU A 391 -6.79 -14.54 8.29
N PRO A 392 -6.28 -15.55 7.55
CA PRO A 392 -5.32 -15.40 6.46
C PRO A 392 -5.94 -14.64 5.28
N ASP A 393 -5.09 -13.94 4.53
CA ASP A 393 -5.41 -13.21 3.29
C ASP A 393 -5.96 -11.77 3.49
N HIS A 394 -5.23 -10.77 3.99
CA HIS A 394 -5.61 -9.33 3.81
C HIS A 394 -4.42 -8.33 3.92
N PRO A 395 -4.08 -7.54 2.85
CA PRO A 395 -2.95 -6.61 2.85
C PRO A 395 -3.22 -5.24 3.49
N PHE A 396 -2.17 -4.68 4.11
CA PHE A 396 -2.14 -3.33 4.69
C PHE A 396 -2.01 -2.24 3.61
N PRO A 397 -2.65 -1.06 3.75
CA PRO A 397 -2.60 0.03 2.77
C PRO A 397 -1.29 0.81 2.78
N GLY A 398 -1.03 1.55 1.69
CA GLY A 398 -0.08 2.67 1.68
C GLY A 398 -0.63 3.88 2.46
N LEU A 399 0.18 4.44 3.36
CA LEU A 399 -0.14 5.59 4.22
C LEU A 399 0.62 6.82 3.75
N GLU A 400 0.00 7.99 3.68
CA GLU A 400 0.66 9.28 3.45
C GLU A 400 0.55 10.16 4.72
N MET A 401 1.57 10.99 4.96
CA MET A 401 1.67 11.87 6.14
C MET A 401 1.93 13.32 5.75
N GLU A 402 1.23 14.27 6.36
CA GLU A 402 1.47 15.73 6.22
C GLU A 402 1.51 16.45 7.58
N ARG A 403 2.38 17.47 7.73
CA ARG A 403 2.34 18.39 8.88
C ARG A 403 1.28 19.47 8.68
N GLN A 404 0.46 19.71 9.69
CA GLN A 404 -0.26 20.98 9.80
C GLN A 404 0.59 22.02 10.53
N GLN A 405 0.79 23.17 9.89
CA GLN A 405 1.49 24.30 10.49
C GLN A 405 0.59 24.96 11.54
N LYS A 406 1.09 25.04 12.78
CA LYS A 406 0.41 25.73 13.88
C LYS A 406 0.33 27.23 13.54
N PRO A 407 -0.85 27.88 13.62
CA PRO A 407 -0.91 29.34 13.51
C PRO A 407 -0.15 29.98 14.68
N HIS A 408 0.72 30.95 14.38
CA HIS A 408 1.44 31.72 15.39
C HIS A 408 0.47 32.48 16.30
N PRO A 409 0.61 32.43 17.64
CA PRO A 409 -0.11 33.32 18.53
C PRO A 409 0.55 34.71 18.53
N ASN A 410 -0.29 35.76 18.40
CA ASN A 410 0.07 37.18 18.34
C ASN A 410 1.15 37.62 19.36
N GLN A 411 2.13 38.40 18.89
CA GLN A 411 2.85 39.35 19.74
C GLN A 411 1.93 40.55 20.03
N SER A 412 1.63 40.78 21.30
CA SER A 412 1.11 42.06 21.79
C SER A 412 2.25 42.88 22.37
N ILE A 413 2.45 44.11 21.88
CA ILE A 413 3.11 45.18 22.65
C ILE A 413 2.26 46.44 22.52
N LEU A 414 1.85 46.96 23.68
CA LEU A 414 1.17 48.22 23.94
C LEU A 414 2.07 49.43 23.64
N SER A 415 1.52 50.46 23.00
CA SER A 415 1.69 51.90 23.28
C SER A 415 0.98 52.66 22.15
N GLY A 416 0.25 53.77 22.32
CA GLY A 416 -0.20 54.57 23.44
C GLY A 416 -0.96 55.73 22.80
N LEU A 417 -2.19 56.03 23.22
CA LEU A 417 -2.89 57.25 22.83
C LEU A 417 -3.64 57.78 24.04
N GLN A 418 -2.96 58.68 24.75
CA GLN A 418 -3.58 59.62 25.66
C GLN A 418 -2.95 60.98 25.39
N GLN A 419 -3.70 61.86 24.76
CA GLN A 419 -3.44 63.29 24.82
C GLN A 419 -4.72 64.08 24.58
N ARG A 420 -5.11 64.83 25.61
CA ARG A 420 -6.00 65.98 25.53
C ARG A 420 -5.31 67.14 26.27
N ASP A 421 -5.27 68.27 25.56
CA ASP A 421 -5.23 69.69 25.98
C ASP A 421 -4.02 70.28 26.76
N ASN A 422 -3.23 71.11 26.07
CA ASN A 422 -3.20 72.60 26.15
C ASN A 422 -1.82 73.17 25.74
N ASP A 423 -1.78 74.11 24.77
CA ASP A 423 -1.46 75.55 24.97
C ASP A 423 -0.95 76.24 23.67
N LYS A 424 -1.60 77.38 23.33
CA LYS A 424 -1.14 78.62 22.63
C LYS A 424 -0.60 78.68 21.18
N SER A 425 -1.26 79.56 20.41
CA SER A 425 -0.82 80.41 19.26
C SER A 425 0.18 81.53 19.71
N PRO A 426 0.69 82.51 18.89
CA PRO A 426 0.46 82.96 17.48
C PRO A 426 1.81 83.24 16.73
N PRO A 427 1.97 84.09 15.67
CA PRO A 427 1.04 84.79 14.76
C PRO A 427 1.04 84.31 13.29
#